data_AF-A0AAV5AWH6-F1
#
_entry.id   AF-A0AAV5AWH6-F1
#
_cell.length_a   1.000
_cell.length_b   1.000
_cell.length_c   1.000
_cell.angle_alpha   90.00
_cell.angle_beta   90.00
_cell.angle_gamma   90.00
#
_symmetry.space_group_name_H-M   'P 1'
#
loop_
_entity.id
_entity.type
_entity.pdbx_description
1 polymer ?
#
loop_
_entity_poly.entity_id
_entity_poly.type
_entity_poly.pdbx_seq_one_letter_code
_entity_poly.pdbx_strand_id
1 'polypeptide(L)'
;MEDGRIFYIEIDGYDEKPEIQVPNSRNFLPIVSINGKKEATNGIYFVGNCSQANTQILDLGNNYDKDLQKYLIPEIAIAKNSKSYIPLKNIKGYDGWGIEDGDGILEFKPSNTNVKIRILDEDTPKKCNDKTKLYNLQDAELNDKYCIEISCSSLQRGSKFYIEIWASDDNDGLWGRSDKKVLCGKLNFTVVQRDVFFKDEIEPMEDFLKSNGSLISFTRKDCITTLNTALKKLYNDEELSVGTQIKSGNSRIGTMERLNNEGKIKDSFTIEYRDEKNRICSKNTPFKANKMNENLYLKINKLVGNNIGFHIFGVSIADGYHSMLLTVNNINPCKKIYILSDQVPNYTKGWKEYDNGQELNDWITKLTKQYHTENDIYSGTTIWKLQR
;
A
#
# COMPACT_ATOMS: atom_id res chain seq x y z
N MET A 1 47.64 -1.48 11.96
CA MET A 1 47.65 0.00 12.01
C MET A 1 46.53 0.46 11.09
N GLU A 2 45.28 0.41 11.54
CA GLU A 2 44.62 1.37 12.46
C GLU A 2 44.64 2.77 11.82
N ASP A 3 43.53 3.46 11.57
CA ASP A 3 42.44 3.73 12.51
C ASP A 3 41.08 3.94 11.82
N GLY A 4 40.06 3.26 12.36
CA GLY A 4 38.67 3.69 12.31
C GLY A 4 38.34 4.47 13.59
N ARG A 5 37.71 5.64 13.46
CA ARG A 5 37.22 6.40 14.61
C ARG A 5 35.79 5.94 14.95
N ILE A 6 35.63 5.34 16.12
CA ILE A 6 34.34 5.11 16.77
C ILE A 6 34.17 6.19 17.85
N PHE A 7 33.01 6.84 17.88
CA PHE A 7 32.63 7.74 18.97
C PHE A 7 31.98 6.92 20.08
N TYR A 8 32.52 7.04 21.29
CA TYR A 8 31.90 6.55 22.53
C TYR A 8 31.02 7.65 23.12
N ILE A 9 29.81 7.30 23.53
CA ILE A 9 29.08 8.06 24.54
C ILE A 9 29.28 7.31 25.84
N GLU A 10 30.10 7.89 26.71
CA GLU A 10 30.35 7.43 28.07
C GLU A 10 29.14 7.80 28.93
N ILE A 11 28.53 6.81 29.57
CA ILE A 11 27.55 7.03 30.63
C ILE A 11 28.17 6.43 31.89
N ASP A 12 28.59 7.29 32.80
CA ASP A 12 29.16 6.92 34.09
C ASP A 12 28.13 6.25 35.00
N GLY A 13 28.58 5.17 35.66
CA GLY A 13 28.02 4.70 36.92
C GLY A 13 27.20 3.40 36.84
N TYR A 14 27.87 2.25 36.71
CA TYR A 14 27.45 0.98 37.31
C TYR A 14 28.68 0.07 37.48
N ASP A 15 29.25 0.06 38.69
CA ASP A 15 30.31 -0.86 39.13
C ASP A 15 29.70 -2.17 39.66
N GLU A 16 28.97 -2.87 38.81
CA GLU A 16 28.74 -4.31 38.96
C GLU A 16 28.82 -4.91 37.56
N LYS A 17 29.88 -5.67 37.28
CA LYS A 17 29.89 -6.54 36.09
C LYS A 17 28.74 -7.53 36.28
N PRO A 18 27.68 -7.51 35.44
CA PRO A 18 26.65 -8.52 35.57
C PRO A 18 27.32 -9.87 35.31
N GLU A 19 27.22 -10.75 36.29
CA GLU A 19 27.49 -12.16 36.11
C GLU A 19 26.61 -12.63 34.94
N ILE A 20 27.24 -12.94 33.81
CA ILE A 20 26.53 -13.45 32.63
C ILE A 20 26.08 -14.86 33.00
N GLN A 21 24.88 -14.98 33.56
CA GLN A 21 24.15 -16.24 33.48
C GLN A 21 23.90 -16.47 32.00
N VAL A 22 24.68 -17.39 31.41
CA VAL A 22 24.41 -17.91 30.07
C VAL A 22 23.01 -18.50 30.13
N PRO A 23 21.98 -17.87 29.53
CA PRO A 23 20.66 -18.47 29.53
C PRO A 23 20.76 -19.72 28.67
N ASN A 24 20.24 -20.84 29.15
CA ASN A 24 20.15 -22.14 28.45
C ASN A 24 20.24 -21.99 26.93
N SER A 25 21.43 -22.23 26.38
CA SER A 25 21.81 -22.01 24.98
C SER A 25 21.18 -23.02 24.02
N ARG A 26 20.02 -23.57 24.38
CA ARG A 26 19.42 -24.76 23.77
C ARG A 26 17.92 -24.58 23.50
N ASN A 27 17.42 -23.35 23.44
CA ASN A 27 16.00 -23.10 23.17
C ASN A 27 15.80 -22.79 21.68
N PHE A 28 14.68 -23.23 21.13
CA PHE A 28 14.19 -22.77 19.83
C PHE A 28 13.84 -21.28 19.86
N LEU A 29 14.71 -20.45 19.28
CA LEU A 29 14.56 -18.99 19.22
C LEU A 29 14.63 -18.50 17.77
N PRO A 30 13.64 -18.86 16.92
CA PRO A 30 13.59 -18.34 15.57
C PRO A 30 13.28 -16.84 15.58
N ILE A 31 13.48 -16.19 14.44
CA ILE A 31 12.78 -14.99 14.04
C ILE A 31 11.83 -15.36 12.91
N VAL A 32 10.55 -15.04 13.05
CA VAL A 32 9.56 -15.27 12.00
C VAL A 32 9.41 -14.01 11.16
N SER A 33 9.73 -14.12 9.87
CA SER A 33 9.77 -13.00 8.94
C SER A 33 9.06 -13.28 7.63
N ILE A 34 8.70 -12.24 6.88
CA ILE A 34 8.15 -12.40 5.53
C ILE A 34 9.23 -13.00 4.61
N ASN A 35 8.85 -14.04 3.87
CA ASN A 35 9.71 -14.65 2.87
C ASN A 35 9.75 -13.77 1.60
N GLY A 36 10.57 -12.72 1.62
CA GLY A 36 10.70 -11.71 0.56
C GLY A 36 11.14 -12.23 -0.83
N LYS A 37 11.33 -13.54 -1.00
CA LYS A 37 11.50 -14.18 -2.32
C LYS A 37 10.17 -14.45 -3.03
N LYS A 38 9.03 -14.28 -2.35
CA LYS A 38 7.69 -14.63 -2.86
C LYS A 38 6.70 -13.47 -2.64
N GLU A 39 5.86 -13.24 -3.64
CA GLU A 39 4.77 -12.26 -3.57
C GLU A 39 3.63 -12.80 -2.68
N ALA A 40 2.95 -11.91 -1.97
CA ALA A 40 1.71 -12.22 -1.26
C ALA A 40 0.51 -12.24 -2.22
N THR A 41 -0.55 -12.96 -1.87
CA THR A 41 -1.84 -12.92 -2.59
C THR A 41 -2.85 -12.13 -1.78
N ASN A 42 -3.56 -11.19 -2.43
CA ASN A 42 -4.53 -10.27 -1.79
C ASN A 42 -3.97 -9.48 -0.60
N GLY A 43 -2.64 -9.31 -0.58
CA GLY A 43 -1.94 -8.53 0.40
C GLY A 43 -0.73 -7.86 -0.24
N ILE A 44 -0.37 -6.70 0.28
CA ILE A 44 0.84 -5.98 -0.10
C ILE A 44 1.59 -5.66 1.18
N TYR A 45 2.89 -5.97 1.21
CA TYR A 45 3.74 -5.65 2.35
C TYR A 45 4.87 -4.73 1.91
N PHE A 46 5.32 -3.89 2.83
CA PHE A 46 6.45 -3.00 2.62
C PHE A 46 7.42 -3.12 3.81
N VAL A 47 8.69 -3.37 3.50
CA VAL A 47 9.78 -3.58 4.49
C VAL A 47 10.89 -2.53 4.33
N GLY A 48 10.68 -1.50 3.50
CA GLY A 48 11.67 -0.46 3.24
C GLY A 48 11.60 0.71 4.24
N ASN A 49 12.69 1.45 4.37
CA ASN A 49 12.71 2.74 5.08
C ASN A 49 12.70 3.85 4.02
N CYS A 50 11.50 4.34 3.65
CA CYS A 50 11.44 5.73 3.21
C CYS A 50 11.67 6.52 4.49
N SER A 51 12.51 7.54 4.56
CA SER A 51 12.94 8.25 5.80
C SER A 51 11.82 8.75 6.75
N GLN A 52 10.55 8.50 6.45
CA GLN A 52 9.33 8.77 7.23
C GLN A 52 8.23 7.69 7.08
N ALA A 53 8.51 6.50 6.55
CA ALA A 53 7.56 5.38 6.57
C ALA A 53 7.54 4.81 8.00
N ASN A 54 6.34 4.57 8.54
CA ASN A 54 6.09 4.19 9.94
C ASN A 54 6.54 2.74 10.26
N THR A 55 7.72 2.32 9.82
CA THR A 55 8.26 1.01 10.19
C THR A 55 8.58 1.03 11.68
N GLN A 56 7.87 0.22 12.44
CA GLN A 56 8.14 0.03 13.86
C GLN A 56 9.29 -0.95 14.01
N ILE A 57 10.28 -0.59 14.82
CA ILE A 57 11.33 -1.52 15.25
C ILE A 57 10.82 -2.24 16.49
N LEU A 58 10.84 -3.57 16.46
CA LEU A 58 10.60 -4.42 17.62
C LEU A 58 11.95 -4.81 18.24
N ASP A 59 12.08 -4.54 19.53
CA ASP A 59 13.15 -5.09 20.35
C ASP A 59 12.71 -6.48 20.84
N LEU A 60 13.45 -7.52 20.44
CA LEU A 60 13.18 -8.91 20.77
C LEU A 60 13.84 -9.34 22.10
N GLY A 61 14.57 -8.43 22.75
CA GLY A 61 15.23 -8.64 24.04
C GLY A 61 16.64 -9.23 23.95
N ASN A 62 17.28 -9.40 25.12
CA ASN A 62 18.71 -9.69 25.27
C ASN A 62 19.18 -11.08 24.80
N ASN A 63 18.26 -11.98 24.41
CA ASN A 63 18.59 -13.36 24.00
C ASN A 63 18.70 -13.51 22.47
N TYR A 64 18.64 -12.41 21.71
CA TYR A 64 18.83 -12.36 20.27
C TYR A 64 20.14 -11.62 19.98
N ASP A 65 20.93 -12.09 19.03
CA ASP A 65 22.29 -11.58 18.84
C ASP A 65 22.36 -10.09 18.46
N LYS A 66 23.50 -9.45 18.73
CA LYS A 66 23.70 -7.99 18.61
C LYS A 66 23.34 -7.38 17.25
N ASP A 67 23.38 -8.17 16.17
CA ASP A 67 23.00 -7.74 14.82
C ASP A 67 21.50 -7.93 14.50
N LEU A 68 20.76 -8.62 15.38
CA LEU A 68 19.34 -8.97 15.24
C LEU A 68 18.44 -8.38 16.35
N GLN A 69 18.97 -7.54 17.25
CA GLN A 69 18.21 -6.88 18.33
C GLN A 69 17.00 -6.04 17.84
N LYS A 70 17.00 -5.65 16.57
CA LYS A 70 16.02 -4.73 15.99
C LYS A 70 15.36 -5.38 14.79
N TYR A 71 14.16 -5.90 15.02
CA TYR A 71 13.34 -6.49 13.97
C TYR A 71 12.45 -5.42 13.33
N LEU A 72 12.56 -5.23 12.01
CA LEU A 72 11.65 -4.35 11.27
C LEU A 72 10.29 -5.02 11.16
N ILE A 73 9.28 -4.44 11.81
CA ILE A 73 7.91 -4.90 11.66
C ILE A 73 7.37 -4.42 10.30
N PRO A 74 7.00 -5.34 9.40
CA PRO A 74 6.41 -4.96 8.13
C PRO A 74 5.02 -4.36 8.35
N GLU A 75 4.71 -3.31 7.59
CA GLU A 75 3.33 -2.88 7.40
C GLU A 75 2.72 -3.68 6.25
N ILE A 76 1.60 -4.36 6.53
CA ILE A 76 0.92 -5.24 5.58
C ILE A 76 -0.49 -4.72 5.35
N ALA A 77 -0.82 -4.34 4.13
CA ALA A 77 -2.19 -4.08 3.70
C ALA A 77 -2.82 -5.38 3.20
N ILE A 78 -4.03 -5.70 3.64
CA ILE A 78 -4.77 -6.91 3.21
C ILE A 78 -6.17 -6.60 2.68
N ALA A 79 -6.65 -7.43 1.76
CA ALA A 79 -7.98 -7.31 1.16
C ALA A 79 -9.11 -7.52 2.17
N LYS A 80 -10.18 -6.73 2.01
CA LYS A 80 -11.35 -6.73 2.90
C LYS A 80 -12.27 -7.95 2.70
N ASN A 81 -12.43 -8.39 1.46
CA ASN A 81 -13.43 -9.39 1.05
C ASN A 81 -12.81 -10.69 0.52
N SER A 82 -11.48 -10.79 0.58
CA SER A 82 -10.73 -11.93 0.04
C SER A 82 -9.76 -12.45 1.09
N LYS A 83 -9.47 -13.75 1.05
CA LYS A 83 -8.43 -14.34 1.88
C LYS A 83 -7.07 -13.83 1.43
N SER A 84 -6.24 -13.45 2.39
CA SER A 84 -4.89 -12.95 2.14
C SER A 84 -3.87 -14.01 2.54
N TYR A 85 -2.84 -14.19 1.73
CA TYR A 85 -1.81 -15.20 1.93
C TYR A 85 -0.45 -14.53 2.00
N ILE A 86 0.19 -14.55 3.17
CA ILE A 86 1.50 -13.95 3.38
C ILE A 86 2.53 -15.08 3.56
N PRO A 87 3.54 -15.17 2.69
CA PRO A 87 4.59 -16.18 2.83
C PRO A 87 5.54 -15.78 3.96
N LEU A 88 5.83 -16.72 4.85
CA LEU A 88 6.68 -16.54 6.02
C LEU A 88 7.86 -17.51 5.97
N LYS A 89 8.87 -17.24 6.79
CA LYS A 89 9.99 -18.14 7.04
C LYS A 89 10.49 -18.01 8.47
N ASN A 90 11.01 -19.12 9.00
CA ASN A 90 11.78 -19.14 10.22
C ASN A 90 13.25 -18.90 9.88
N ILE A 91 13.90 -17.93 10.52
CA ILE A 91 15.35 -17.73 10.44
C ILE A 91 15.96 -17.80 11.83
N LYS A 92 17.24 -18.11 11.91
CA LYS A 92 17.98 -18.14 13.17
C LYS A 92 17.95 -16.76 13.85
N GLY A 93 17.54 -16.69 15.11
CA GLY A 93 17.42 -15.44 15.88
C GLY A 93 18.58 -15.17 16.85
N TYR A 94 19.25 -16.22 17.30
CA TYR A 94 20.41 -16.19 18.19
C TYR A 94 21.52 -17.01 17.54
N ASP A 95 22.78 -16.60 17.62
CA ASP A 95 23.96 -17.31 17.11
C ASP A 95 24.97 -17.51 18.25
N GLY A 96 24.47 -17.96 19.39
CA GLY A 96 25.32 -18.22 20.55
C GLY A 96 26.22 -19.44 20.38
N TRP A 97 27.32 -19.45 21.13
CA TRP A 97 28.17 -20.63 21.28
C TRP A 97 27.40 -21.72 22.06
N GLY A 98 26.87 -22.72 21.36
CA GLY A 98 26.12 -23.84 21.93
C GLY A 98 25.44 -24.72 20.87
N ILE A 99 24.87 -25.86 21.29
CA ILE A 99 23.97 -26.68 20.47
C ILE A 99 22.57 -26.10 20.68
N GLU A 100 22.05 -25.40 19.68
CA GLU A 100 20.65 -24.94 19.67
C GLU A 100 19.72 -26.08 19.26
N ASP A 101 18.52 -26.11 19.84
CA ASP A 101 17.39 -26.84 19.27
C ASP A 101 17.06 -26.25 17.90
N GLY A 102 17.00 -27.13 16.90
CA GLY A 102 16.72 -26.76 15.53
C GLY A 102 15.23 -26.50 15.27
N ASP A 103 14.40 -26.88 16.22
CA ASP A 103 12.97 -27.12 16.14
C ASP A 103 12.26 -26.75 17.44
N GLY A 104 10.94 -26.53 17.36
CA GLY A 104 10.12 -26.27 18.54
C GLY A 104 8.70 -25.87 18.20
N ILE A 105 8.07 -25.13 19.11
CA ILE A 105 6.65 -24.75 19.02
C ILE A 105 6.50 -23.29 18.61
N LEU A 106 5.62 -23.02 17.64
CA LEU A 106 5.17 -21.67 17.28
C LEU A 106 3.70 -21.43 17.65
N GLU A 107 3.40 -20.23 18.13
CA GLU A 107 2.05 -19.78 18.45
C GLU A 107 1.75 -18.41 17.83
N PHE A 108 0.67 -18.31 17.04
CA PHE A 108 0.24 -17.08 16.38
C PHE A 108 -0.95 -16.48 17.12
N LYS A 109 -0.81 -15.26 17.65
CA LYS A 109 -1.84 -14.57 18.44
C LYS A 109 -2.30 -13.30 17.73
N PRO A 110 -3.48 -13.29 17.10
CA PRO A 110 -4.05 -12.07 16.57
C PRO A 110 -4.52 -11.17 17.72
N SER A 111 -4.24 -9.87 17.61
CA SER A 111 -4.71 -8.85 18.57
C SER A 111 -6.22 -8.62 18.52
N ASN A 112 -6.90 -9.19 17.52
CA ASN A 112 -8.33 -9.04 17.30
C ASN A 112 -8.94 -10.43 17.04
N THR A 113 -9.87 -10.84 17.91
CA THR A 113 -10.53 -12.15 17.87
C THR A 113 -11.42 -12.37 16.65
N ASN A 114 -11.78 -11.30 15.94
CA ASN A 114 -12.53 -11.37 14.69
C ASN A 114 -11.66 -11.73 13.48
N VAL A 115 -10.33 -11.76 13.65
CA VAL A 115 -9.39 -12.20 12.61
C VAL A 115 -9.21 -13.72 12.72
N LYS A 116 -9.47 -14.42 11.62
CA LYS A 116 -9.21 -15.86 11.52
C LYS A 116 -7.90 -16.09 10.78
N ILE A 117 -7.06 -16.95 11.36
CA ILE A 117 -5.76 -17.31 10.80
C ILE A 117 -5.65 -18.82 10.60
N ARG A 118 -4.93 -19.24 9.57
CA ARG A 118 -4.47 -20.63 9.37
C ARG A 118 -3.03 -20.61 8.89
N ILE A 119 -2.20 -21.53 9.34
CA ILE A 119 -0.82 -21.68 8.88
C ILE A 119 -0.76 -22.89 7.95
N LEU A 120 -0.31 -22.68 6.73
CA LEU A 120 -0.36 -23.66 5.65
C LEU A 120 1.06 -24.13 5.31
N ASP A 121 1.22 -25.44 5.16
CA ASP A 121 2.49 -26.07 4.78
C ASP A 121 2.76 -25.91 3.27
N GLU A 122 2.86 -24.66 2.84
CA GLU A 122 3.11 -24.29 1.46
C GLU A 122 3.99 -23.04 1.44
N ASP A 123 5.06 -23.08 0.64
CA ASP A 123 6.04 -22.01 0.52
C ASP A 123 5.64 -20.92 -0.50
N THR A 124 4.50 -21.12 -1.18
CA THR A 124 4.02 -20.24 -2.24
C THR A 124 2.51 -20.02 -2.19
N PRO A 125 2.02 -18.76 -2.17
CA PRO A 125 0.59 -18.47 -2.12
C PRO A 125 -0.27 -19.10 -3.23
N LYS A 126 0.30 -19.38 -4.41
CA LYS A 126 -0.41 -20.06 -5.51
C LYS A 126 -0.79 -21.51 -5.16
N LYS A 127 -0.06 -22.15 -4.25
CA LYS A 127 -0.31 -23.54 -3.80
C LYS A 127 -1.19 -23.62 -2.56
N CYS A 128 -1.46 -22.48 -1.90
CA CYS A 128 -2.29 -22.40 -0.69
C CYS A 128 -3.79 -22.65 -0.91
N ASN A 129 -4.20 -23.10 -2.10
CA ASN A 129 -5.59 -23.47 -2.38
C ASN A 129 -5.97 -24.81 -1.73
N ASP A 130 -5.00 -25.65 -1.39
CA ASP A 130 -5.23 -26.89 -0.66
C ASP A 130 -5.45 -26.59 0.83
N LYS A 131 -6.70 -26.70 1.26
CA LYS A 131 -7.13 -26.39 2.64
C LYS A 131 -6.72 -27.45 3.66
N THR A 132 -6.18 -28.59 3.22
CA THR A 132 -5.83 -29.73 4.08
C THR A 132 -4.38 -29.69 4.56
N LYS A 133 -3.53 -28.92 3.89
CA LYS A 133 -2.10 -28.79 4.22
C LYS A 133 -1.88 -27.76 5.30
N LEU A 134 -2.05 -28.17 6.55
CA LEU A 134 -1.72 -27.36 7.71
C LEU A 134 -0.26 -27.58 8.09
N TYR A 135 0.44 -26.48 8.36
CA TYR A 135 1.79 -26.53 8.90
C TYR A 135 1.76 -26.97 10.36
N ASN A 136 2.64 -27.89 10.74
CA ASN A 136 2.70 -28.41 12.10
C ASN A 136 3.44 -27.41 13.00
N LEU A 137 2.67 -26.58 13.70
CA LEU A 137 3.22 -25.59 14.63
C LEU A 137 3.88 -26.19 15.88
N GLN A 138 3.75 -27.50 16.12
CA GLN A 138 4.40 -28.18 17.25
C GLN A 138 5.79 -28.74 16.90
N ASP A 139 6.18 -28.64 15.63
CA ASP A 139 7.37 -29.26 15.04
C ASP A 139 7.95 -28.28 14.01
N ALA A 140 8.13 -27.03 14.45
CA ALA A 140 8.53 -25.93 13.59
C ALA A 140 10.05 -25.83 13.57
N GLU A 141 10.68 -25.93 12.40
CA GLU A 141 12.13 -25.94 12.27
C GLU A 141 12.69 -24.59 11.76
N LEU A 142 13.99 -24.38 11.97
CA LEU A 142 14.73 -23.31 11.30
C LEU A 142 14.73 -23.52 9.77
N ASN A 143 14.58 -22.42 9.02
CA ASN A 143 14.47 -22.38 7.55
C ASN A 143 13.15 -22.89 6.96
N ASP A 144 12.21 -23.34 7.79
CA ASP A 144 10.87 -23.64 7.33
C ASP A 144 10.24 -22.45 6.62
N LYS A 145 9.45 -22.78 5.59
CA LYS A 145 8.73 -21.83 4.76
C LYS A 145 7.30 -22.27 4.66
N TYR A 146 6.41 -21.39 5.07
CA TYR A 146 4.98 -21.65 5.13
C TYR A 146 4.22 -20.38 4.78
N CYS A 147 2.90 -20.45 4.70
CA CYS A 147 2.06 -19.29 4.46
C CYS A 147 1.06 -19.10 5.59
N ILE A 148 0.89 -17.86 6.03
CA ILE A 148 -0.26 -17.49 6.85
C ILE A 148 -1.43 -17.08 5.95
N GLU A 149 -2.54 -17.80 6.06
CA GLU A 149 -3.83 -17.41 5.52
C GLU A 149 -4.57 -16.54 6.54
N ILE A 150 -5.04 -15.37 6.12
CA ILE A 150 -5.76 -14.42 6.95
C ILE A 150 -7.14 -14.14 6.35
N SER A 151 -8.17 -14.21 7.18
CA SER A 151 -9.54 -13.80 6.85
C SER A 151 -10.03 -12.75 7.83
N CYS A 152 -10.47 -11.59 7.29
CA CYS A 152 -10.91 -10.43 8.08
C CYS A 152 -12.27 -9.86 7.61
N SER A 153 -13.15 -10.72 7.08
CA SER A 153 -14.45 -10.30 6.52
C SER A 153 -15.39 -9.60 7.50
N SER A 154 -15.18 -9.77 8.81
CA SER A 154 -15.87 -9.10 9.91
C SER A 154 -15.32 -7.72 10.26
N LEU A 155 -14.07 -7.41 9.88
CA LEU A 155 -13.45 -6.11 10.14
C LEU A 155 -13.83 -5.08 9.09
N GLN A 156 -13.85 -3.80 9.46
CA GLN A 156 -14.12 -2.70 8.54
C GLN A 156 -12.87 -2.33 7.73
N ARG A 157 -13.06 -1.70 6.57
CA ARG A 157 -11.94 -1.07 5.85
C ARG A 157 -11.24 -0.04 6.73
N GLY A 158 -9.91 -0.06 6.76
CA GLY A 158 -9.08 0.78 7.62
C GLY A 158 -8.85 0.24 9.04
N SER A 159 -9.51 -0.87 9.43
CA SER A 159 -9.21 -1.52 10.72
C SER A 159 -7.75 -1.98 10.77
N LYS A 160 -7.10 -1.72 11.90
CA LYS A 160 -5.72 -2.16 12.17
C LYS A 160 -5.74 -3.28 13.20
N PHE A 161 -4.84 -4.24 13.03
CA PHE A 161 -4.57 -5.28 14.01
C PHE A 161 -3.13 -5.75 13.84
N TYR A 162 -2.65 -6.55 14.77
CA TYR A 162 -1.36 -7.19 14.64
C TYR A 162 -1.47 -8.69 14.96
N ILE A 163 -0.48 -9.45 14.52
CA ILE A 163 -0.29 -10.83 14.93
C ILE A 163 1.08 -10.91 15.60
N GLU A 164 1.08 -11.32 16.85
CA GLU A 164 2.30 -11.67 17.57
C GLU A 164 2.58 -13.15 17.38
N ILE A 165 3.86 -13.47 17.23
CA ILE A 165 4.34 -14.82 16.99
C ILE A 165 5.26 -15.16 18.15
N TRP A 166 4.94 -16.22 18.86
CA TRP A 166 5.65 -16.67 20.04
C TRP A 166 6.29 -18.02 19.76
N ALA A 167 7.52 -18.20 20.23
CA ALA A 167 8.24 -19.47 20.20
C ALA A 167 8.41 -20.04 21.61
N SER A 168 8.39 -21.36 21.71
CA SER A 168 8.84 -22.11 22.88
C SER A 168 9.49 -23.41 22.44
N ASP A 169 10.27 -24.00 23.33
CA ASP A 169 10.81 -25.35 23.23
C ASP A 169 9.66 -26.40 23.23
N ASP A 170 9.81 -27.48 22.46
CA ASP A 170 8.86 -28.60 22.38
C ASP A 170 9.13 -29.71 23.43
N ASN A 171 10.26 -29.63 24.13
CA ASN A 171 10.70 -30.50 25.21
C ASN A 171 11.06 -31.92 24.78
N ASP A 172 11.55 -32.11 23.56
CA ASP A 172 12.10 -33.38 23.09
C ASP A 172 13.52 -33.66 23.67
N GLY A 173 14.18 -32.63 24.19
CA GLY A 173 15.53 -32.67 24.74
C GLY A 173 15.69 -33.45 26.05
N LEU A 174 16.77 -34.23 26.14
CA LEU A 174 17.18 -35.03 27.31
C LEU A 174 17.42 -34.26 28.62
N TRP A 175 17.42 -32.92 28.60
CA TRP A 175 18.03 -32.09 29.65
C TRP A 175 17.07 -31.14 30.38
N GLY A 176 15.77 -31.33 30.20
CA GLY A 176 14.73 -30.69 31.01
C GLY A 176 13.99 -29.56 30.30
N ARG A 177 12.75 -29.38 30.76
CA ARG A 177 11.69 -28.56 30.18
C ARG A 177 11.99 -27.06 30.26
N SER A 178 11.84 -26.33 29.15
CA SER A 178 11.84 -24.86 29.14
C SER A 178 10.43 -24.34 28.84
N ASP A 179 9.68 -23.93 29.86
CA ASP A 179 8.35 -23.32 29.67
C ASP A 179 8.41 -21.86 29.16
N LYS A 180 9.60 -21.39 28.75
CA LYS A 180 9.82 -20.01 28.35
C LYS A 180 9.21 -19.75 26.97
N LYS A 181 8.23 -18.84 26.92
CA LYS A 181 7.70 -18.29 25.67
C LYS A 181 8.39 -16.98 25.33
N VAL A 182 8.87 -16.84 24.10
CA VAL A 182 9.58 -15.65 23.62
C VAL A 182 8.89 -15.10 22.39
N LEU A 183 8.70 -13.79 22.35
CA LEU A 183 8.17 -13.11 21.17
C LEU A 183 9.24 -13.17 20.06
N CYS A 184 8.96 -13.89 18.98
CA CYS A 184 9.88 -14.14 17.88
C CYS A 184 9.47 -13.45 16.57
N GLY A 185 8.33 -12.75 16.57
CA GLY A 185 7.88 -12.01 15.41
C GLY A 185 6.64 -11.18 15.70
N LYS A 186 6.49 -10.09 14.93
CA LYS A 186 5.26 -9.29 14.91
C LYS A 186 4.97 -8.83 13.49
N LEU A 187 3.72 -8.92 13.11
CA LEU A 187 3.21 -8.51 11.80
C LEU A 187 2.09 -7.51 12.01
N ASN A 188 2.24 -6.29 11.47
CA ASN A 188 1.23 -5.24 11.57
C ASN A 188 0.36 -5.24 10.31
N PHE A 189 -0.95 -5.35 10.50
CA PHE A 189 -1.92 -5.42 9.43
C PHE A 189 -2.84 -4.21 9.42
N THR A 190 -3.13 -3.73 8.22
CA THR A 190 -4.23 -2.81 7.94
C THR A 190 -5.16 -3.48 6.94
N VAL A 191 -6.43 -3.68 7.33
CA VAL A 191 -7.48 -3.94 6.33
C VAL A 191 -7.55 -2.71 5.46
N VAL A 192 -7.40 -2.88 4.15
CA VAL A 192 -7.31 -1.78 3.19
C VAL A 192 -8.29 -0.64 3.48
N GLN A 193 -7.80 0.60 3.39
CA GLN A 193 -8.62 1.79 3.67
C GLN A 193 -9.73 1.95 2.63
N ARG A 194 -10.74 2.79 2.95
CA ARG A 194 -11.86 3.04 2.04
C ARG A 194 -11.41 3.68 0.73
N ASP A 195 -10.40 4.53 0.77
CA ASP A 195 -9.82 5.25 -0.37
C ASP A 195 -8.61 4.57 -1.00
N VAL A 196 -8.43 3.28 -0.73
CA VAL A 196 -7.35 2.46 -1.27
C VAL A 196 -7.96 1.23 -1.92
N PHE A 197 -7.43 0.88 -3.09
CA PHE A 197 -7.88 -0.22 -3.91
C PHE A 197 -6.74 -1.23 -4.10
N PHE A 198 -7.08 -2.51 -4.23
CA PHE A 198 -6.13 -3.55 -4.66
C PHE A 198 -6.15 -3.78 -6.17
N LYS A 199 -5.18 -4.57 -6.65
CA LYS A 199 -5.01 -4.87 -8.07
C LYS A 199 -6.27 -5.51 -8.67
N ASP A 200 -6.85 -6.48 -7.99
CA ASP A 200 -8.09 -7.16 -8.38
C ASP A 200 -9.28 -6.20 -8.49
N GLU A 201 -9.32 -5.15 -7.66
CA GLU A 201 -10.37 -4.13 -7.72
C GLU A 201 -10.19 -3.17 -8.91
N ILE A 202 -8.95 -2.87 -9.32
CA ILE A 202 -8.68 -1.91 -10.40
C ILE A 202 -8.55 -2.57 -11.77
N GLU A 203 -8.27 -3.87 -11.84
CA GLU A 203 -7.98 -4.59 -13.09
C GLU A 203 -9.12 -4.50 -14.11
N PRO A 204 -10.41 -4.69 -13.76
CA PRO A 204 -11.51 -4.53 -14.72
C PRO A 204 -11.60 -3.11 -15.31
N MET A 205 -11.25 -2.10 -14.52
CA MET A 205 -11.20 -0.70 -14.96
C MET A 205 -10.01 -0.47 -15.89
N GLU A 206 -8.83 -0.97 -15.52
CA GLU A 206 -7.59 -0.88 -16.29
C GLU A 206 -7.72 -1.54 -17.67
N ASP A 207 -8.26 -2.75 -17.73
CA ASP A 207 -8.46 -3.50 -18.97
C ASP A 207 -9.40 -2.75 -19.93
N PHE A 208 -10.50 -2.22 -19.40
CA PHE A 208 -11.41 -1.38 -20.17
C PHE A 208 -10.71 -0.13 -20.72
N LEU A 209 -9.96 0.60 -19.88
CA LEU A 209 -9.29 1.83 -20.27
C LEU A 209 -8.26 1.58 -21.38
N LYS A 210 -7.42 0.55 -21.23
CA LYS A 210 -6.43 0.13 -22.24
C LYS A 210 -7.09 -0.27 -23.56
N SER A 211 -8.14 -1.08 -23.48
CA SER A 211 -8.91 -1.52 -24.65
C SER A 211 -9.52 -0.32 -25.39
N ASN A 212 -10.28 0.54 -24.68
CA ASN A 212 -10.93 1.71 -25.28
C ASN A 212 -9.91 2.73 -25.83
N GLY A 213 -8.79 2.94 -25.13
CA GLY A 213 -7.70 3.83 -25.54
C GLY A 213 -6.92 3.35 -26.76
N SER A 214 -7.07 2.07 -27.16
CA SER A 214 -6.47 1.50 -28.38
C SER A 214 -7.38 1.59 -29.62
N LEU A 215 -8.65 1.96 -29.45
CA LEU A 215 -9.63 2.00 -30.54
C LEU A 215 -9.43 3.22 -31.45
N ILE A 216 -9.76 3.03 -32.73
CA ILE A 216 -9.87 4.11 -33.72
C ILE A 216 -11.05 5.05 -33.38
N SER A 217 -11.01 6.29 -33.86
CA SER A 217 -11.85 7.39 -33.36
C SER A 217 -13.36 7.16 -33.40
N PHE A 218 -13.89 6.39 -34.35
CA PHE A 218 -15.34 6.22 -34.54
C PHE A 218 -15.98 5.19 -33.61
N THR A 219 -15.22 4.23 -33.07
CA THR A 219 -15.72 3.20 -32.14
C THR A 219 -15.42 3.52 -30.69
N ARG A 220 -14.60 4.55 -30.48
CA ARG A 220 -14.11 4.97 -29.18
C ARG A 220 -15.14 5.81 -28.43
N LYS A 221 -15.31 5.54 -27.14
CA LYS A 221 -16.15 6.34 -26.26
C LYS A 221 -15.52 7.72 -26.03
N ASP A 222 -16.34 8.76 -25.89
CA ASP A 222 -15.89 10.10 -25.48
C ASP A 222 -15.34 10.11 -24.04
N CYS A 223 -14.81 11.25 -23.59
CA CYS A 223 -14.17 11.36 -22.27
C CYS A 223 -15.09 11.10 -21.07
N ILE A 224 -16.32 11.61 -21.09
CA ILE A 224 -17.23 11.41 -19.97
C ILE A 224 -17.77 9.98 -19.96
N THR A 225 -18.10 9.43 -21.13
CA THR A 225 -18.55 8.05 -21.27
C THR A 225 -17.45 7.07 -20.86
N THR A 226 -16.20 7.33 -21.24
CA THR A 226 -15.03 6.52 -20.86
C THR A 226 -14.82 6.55 -19.35
N LEU A 227 -14.78 7.74 -18.75
CA LEU A 227 -14.61 7.88 -17.30
C LEU A 227 -15.75 7.18 -16.55
N ASN A 228 -16.99 7.37 -16.95
CA ASN A 228 -18.14 6.76 -16.29
C ASN A 228 -18.14 5.23 -16.40
N THR A 229 -17.83 4.66 -17.57
CA THR A 229 -17.71 3.20 -17.72
C THR A 229 -16.57 2.65 -16.86
N ALA A 230 -15.41 3.33 -16.83
CA ALA A 230 -14.30 2.94 -15.98
C ALA A 230 -14.67 2.94 -14.49
N LEU A 231 -15.40 3.96 -14.02
CA LEU A 231 -15.90 4.01 -12.63
C LEU A 231 -16.86 2.84 -12.32
N LYS A 232 -17.80 2.52 -13.22
CA LYS A 232 -18.70 1.37 -13.05
C LYS A 232 -17.92 0.07 -12.88
N LYS A 233 -16.87 -0.13 -13.68
CA LYS A 233 -15.97 -1.29 -13.56
C LYS A 233 -15.17 -1.29 -12.26
N LEU A 234 -14.62 -0.15 -11.85
CA LEU A 234 -13.90 -0.02 -10.57
C LEU A 234 -14.78 -0.38 -9.36
N TYR A 235 -16.01 0.13 -9.35
CA TYR A 235 -16.96 -0.16 -8.27
C TYR A 235 -17.64 -1.52 -8.39
N ASN A 236 -17.51 -2.18 -9.56
CA ASN A 236 -18.29 -3.36 -9.92
C ASN A 236 -19.79 -3.13 -9.74
N ASP A 237 -20.27 -2.00 -10.28
CA ASP A 237 -21.63 -1.51 -10.12
C ASP A 237 -22.09 -0.85 -11.42
N GLU A 238 -22.89 -1.56 -12.22
CA GLU A 238 -23.42 -1.06 -13.49
C GLU A 238 -24.49 0.02 -13.29
N GLU A 239 -25.11 0.09 -12.10
CA GLU A 239 -26.16 1.04 -11.75
C GLU A 239 -25.61 2.29 -11.02
N LEU A 240 -24.27 2.38 -10.86
CA LEU A 240 -23.59 3.50 -10.25
C LEU A 240 -24.10 4.84 -10.82
N SER A 241 -24.56 5.74 -9.95
CA SER A 241 -25.11 7.02 -10.39
C SER A 241 -24.00 7.93 -10.91
N VAL A 242 -24.03 8.18 -12.21
CA VAL A 242 -23.08 9.02 -12.92
C VAL A 242 -23.81 10.06 -13.77
N GLY A 243 -23.17 11.21 -13.98
CA GLY A 243 -23.74 12.30 -14.78
C GLY A 243 -23.38 12.17 -16.26
N THR A 244 -23.93 13.05 -17.09
CA THR A 244 -23.54 13.18 -18.51
C THR A 244 -22.43 14.21 -18.73
N GLN A 245 -21.91 14.78 -17.64
CA GLN A 245 -20.83 15.77 -17.58
C GLN A 245 -20.15 15.65 -16.21
N ILE A 246 -18.93 16.17 -16.05
CA ILE A 246 -18.22 16.07 -14.76
C ILE A 246 -18.79 17.01 -13.70
N LYS A 247 -18.93 18.29 -14.04
CA LYS A 247 -19.42 19.33 -13.12
C LYS A 247 -20.88 19.62 -13.37
N SER A 248 -21.60 19.99 -12.32
CA SER A 248 -23.01 20.36 -12.44
C SER A 248 -23.18 21.71 -13.15
N GLY A 249 -24.26 21.83 -13.90
CA GLY A 249 -24.68 23.07 -14.57
C GLY A 249 -26.14 23.38 -14.26
N ASN A 250 -26.72 24.37 -14.93
CA ASN A 250 -28.03 24.96 -14.62
C ASN A 250 -29.21 23.97 -14.53
N SER A 251 -29.08 22.71 -14.99
CA SER A 251 -30.12 21.68 -14.86
C SER A 251 -29.61 20.23 -14.81
N ARG A 252 -28.29 19.99 -14.74
CA ARG A 252 -27.70 18.65 -14.78
C ARG A 252 -26.73 18.46 -13.63
N ILE A 253 -26.91 17.38 -12.86
CA ILE A 253 -25.97 16.96 -11.82
C ILE A 253 -24.83 16.17 -12.48
N GLY A 254 -23.60 16.66 -12.31
CA GLY A 254 -22.40 16.04 -12.86
C GLY A 254 -21.95 14.79 -12.09
N THR A 255 -21.11 13.96 -12.73
CA THR A 255 -20.57 12.73 -12.14
C THR A 255 -19.89 12.98 -10.79
N MET A 256 -19.10 14.04 -10.65
CA MET A 256 -18.41 14.32 -9.39
C MET A 256 -19.40 14.54 -8.24
N GLU A 257 -20.46 15.31 -8.46
CA GLU A 257 -21.46 15.59 -7.42
C GLU A 257 -22.26 14.33 -7.05
N ARG A 258 -22.62 13.49 -8.03
CA ARG A 258 -23.32 12.22 -7.77
C ARG A 258 -22.48 11.28 -6.92
N LEU A 259 -21.20 11.09 -7.27
CA LEU A 259 -20.28 10.28 -6.48
C LEU A 259 -20.09 10.86 -5.06
N ASN A 260 -20.04 12.18 -4.93
CA ASN A 260 -19.96 12.82 -3.62
C ASN A 260 -21.20 12.53 -2.76
N ASN A 261 -22.39 12.65 -3.34
CA ASN A 261 -23.67 12.39 -2.65
C ASN A 261 -23.81 10.91 -2.23
N GLU A 262 -23.17 9.99 -2.95
CA GLU A 262 -23.08 8.57 -2.58
C GLU A 262 -21.91 8.27 -1.61
N GLY A 263 -21.16 9.27 -1.16
CA GLY A 263 -20.02 9.11 -0.25
C GLY A 263 -18.79 8.46 -0.90
N LYS A 264 -18.72 8.41 -2.23
CA LYS A 264 -17.63 7.80 -3.01
C LYS A 264 -16.46 8.74 -3.27
N ILE A 265 -16.56 10.00 -2.84
CA ILE A 265 -15.46 10.96 -2.84
C ILE A 265 -14.98 11.17 -1.41
N LYS A 266 -13.69 10.93 -1.16
CA LYS A 266 -13.05 11.20 0.14
C LYS A 266 -12.67 12.66 0.29
N ASP A 267 -12.08 13.24 -0.75
CA ASP A 267 -11.56 14.60 -0.75
C ASP A 267 -11.52 15.16 -2.18
N SER A 268 -11.54 16.48 -2.34
CA SER A 268 -11.36 17.13 -3.63
C SER A 268 -10.69 18.49 -3.50
N PHE A 269 -9.95 18.89 -4.53
CA PHE A 269 -9.31 20.19 -4.59
C PHE A 269 -9.23 20.69 -6.03
N THR A 270 -9.00 21.98 -6.21
CA THR A 270 -8.74 22.59 -7.51
C THR A 270 -7.36 23.23 -7.52
N ILE A 271 -6.60 22.97 -8.57
CA ILE A 271 -5.36 23.69 -8.89
C ILE A 271 -5.72 24.84 -9.82
N GLU A 272 -5.47 26.06 -9.34
CA GLU A 272 -5.52 27.26 -10.17
C GLU A 272 -4.22 27.46 -10.92
N TYR A 273 -4.27 28.28 -11.96
CA TYR A 273 -3.12 28.59 -12.80
C TYR A 273 -2.72 30.05 -12.62
N ARG A 274 -1.51 30.37 -13.06
CA ARG A 274 -1.03 31.74 -13.20
C ARG A 274 -0.77 32.04 -14.66
N ASP A 275 -0.99 33.28 -15.07
CA ASP A 275 -0.65 33.76 -16.41
C ASP A 275 0.85 34.11 -16.53
N GLU A 276 1.26 34.63 -17.70
CA GLU A 276 2.64 35.07 -17.95
C GLU A 276 3.08 36.22 -17.04
N LYS A 277 2.12 37.02 -16.56
CA LYS A 277 2.35 38.14 -15.61
C LYS A 277 2.23 37.67 -14.15
N ASN A 278 2.20 36.36 -13.91
CA ASN A 278 2.11 35.73 -12.60
C ASN A 278 0.80 36.04 -11.81
N ARG A 279 -0.24 36.53 -12.49
CA ARG A 279 -1.57 36.77 -11.92
C ARG A 279 -2.35 35.46 -11.87
N ILE A 280 -3.16 35.26 -10.83
CA ILE A 280 -3.97 34.05 -10.68
C ILE A 280 -5.11 34.06 -11.71
N CYS A 281 -5.19 32.99 -12.49
CA CYS A 281 -6.32 32.68 -13.37
C CYS A 281 -7.41 32.05 -12.50
N SER A 282 -8.45 32.82 -12.18
CA SER A 282 -9.60 32.36 -11.39
C SER A 282 -10.86 32.33 -12.24
N LYS A 283 -11.94 31.75 -11.71
CA LYS A 283 -13.22 31.68 -12.45
C LYS A 283 -13.74 33.06 -12.89
N ASN A 284 -13.45 34.10 -12.10
CA ASN A 284 -13.86 35.48 -12.38
C ASN A 284 -12.82 36.25 -13.22
N THR A 285 -11.66 35.64 -13.48
CA THR A 285 -10.54 36.27 -14.19
C THR A 285 -9.84 35.23 -15.07
N PRO A 286 -10.42 34.87 -16.24
CA PRO A 286 -9.95 33.79 -17.10
C PRO A 286 -8.73 34.22 -17.92
N PHE A 287 -7.64 34.59 -17.25
CA PHE A 287 -6.39 34.85 -17.95
C PHE A 287 -5.85 33.56 -18.57
N LYS A 288 -5.14 33.70 -19.71
CA LYS A 288 -4.47 32.58 -20.36
C LYS A 288 -3.53 31.87 -19.38
N ALA A 289 -3.82 30.60 -19.12
CA ALA A 289 -3.01 29.78 -18.23
C ALA A 289 -1.57 29.69 -18.73
N ASN A 290 -0.60 29.90 -17.83
CA ASN A 290 0.82 29.72 -18.13
C ASN A 290 1.43 28.55 -17.34
N LYS A 291 1.27 28.57 -16.02
CA LYS A 291 1.82 27.57 -15.09
C LYS A 291 0.85 27.29 -13.96
N MET A 292 0.90 26.10 -13.37
CA MET A 292 0.13 25.81 -12.15
C MET A 292 0.59 26.74 -11.00
N ASN A 293 -0.36 27.19 -10.18
CA ASN A 293 -0.06 27.95 -8.96
C ASN A 293 0.62 27.08 -7.89
N GLU A 294 0.33 25.78 -7.90
CA GLU A 294 0.84 24.80 -6.95
C GLU A 294 1.12 23.46 -7.64
N ASN A 295 2.05 22.68 -7.10
CA ASN A 295 2.38 21.37 -7.66
C ASN A 295 1.26 20.36 -7.36
N LEU A 296 0.60 19.87 -8.41
CA LEU A 296 -0.47 18.89 -8.30
C LEU A 296 0.03 17.60 -7.62
N TYR A 297 1.15 17.03 -8.05
CA TYR A 297 1.65 15.78 -7.48
C TYR A 297 1.98 15.89 -5.98
N LEU A 298 2.40 17.06 -5.47
CA LEU A 298 2.66 17.26 -4.04
C LEU A 298 1.36 17.19 -3.22
N LYS A 299 0.26 17.79 -3.71
CA LYS A 299 -1.06 17.66 -3.06
C LYS A 299 -1.57 16.23 -3.09
N ILE A 300 -1.41 15.55 -4.23
CA ILE A 300 -1.76 14.12 -4.36
C ILE A 300 -0.97 13.29 -3.36
N ASN A 301 0.35 13.50 -3.25
CA ASN A 301 1.20 12.76 -2.32
C ASN A 301 0.78 12.97 -0.87
N LYS A 302 0.33 14.17 -0.50
CA LYS A 302 -0.23 14.41 0.84
C LYS A 302 -1.49 13.61 1.11
N LEU A 303 -2.38 13.47 0.10
CA LEU A 303 -3.61 12.67 0.22
C LEU A 303 -3.37 11.16 0.18
N VAL A 304 -2.34 10.71 -0.55
CA VAL A 304 -1.94 9.31 -0.66
C VAL A 304 -1.20 8.87 0.61
N GLY A 305 -0.29 9.71 1.10
CA GLY A 305 0.59 9.41 2.22
C GLY A 305 1.41 8.15 2.01
N ASN A 306 1.48 7.33 3.06
CA ASN A 306 2.15 6.03 3.06
C ASN A 306 1.17 4.85 2.92
N ASN A 307 -0.10 5.12 2.60
CA ASN A 307 -1.12 4.08 2.50
C ASN A 307 -0.85 3.16 1.30
N ILE A 308 -0.48 1.92 1.59
CA ILE A 308 -0.07 0.92 0.59
C ILE A 308 -1.27 0.49 -0.28
N GLY A 309 -1.12 0.57 -1.60
CA GLY A 309 -2.13 0.15 -2.58
C GLY A 309 -2.31 1.14 -3.72
N PHE A 310 -3.42 1.02 -4.46
CA PHE A 310 -3.76 1.93 -5.54
C PHE A 310 -4.70 3.02 -5.06
N HIS A 311 -4.44 4.26 -5.46
CA HIS A 311 -5.28 5.43 -5.15
C HIS A 311 -5.83 5.98 -6.45
N ILE A 312 -7.14 6.11 -6.54
CA ILE A 312 -7.81 6.55 -7.77
C ILE A 312 -8.37 7.95 -7.58
N PHE A 313 -8.08 8.81 -8.53
CA PHE A 313 -8.56 10.17 -8.59
C PHE A 313 -9.30 10.40 -9.90
N GLY A 314 -10.42 11.11 -9.85
CA GLY A 314 -10.94 11.74 -11.06
C GLY A 314 -10.24 13.08 -11.29
N VAL A 315 -10.04 13.40 -12.56
CA VAL A 315 -9.38 14.62 -13.02
C VAL A 315 -10.30 15.34 -13.98
N SER A 316 -10.50 16.63 -13.74
CA SER A 316 -11.26 17.53 -14.59
C SER A 316 -10.38 18.70 -14.99
N ILE A 317 -10.04 18.78 -16.27
CA ILE A 317 -9.22 19.85 -16.84
C ILE A 317 -10.12 20.94 -17.41
N ALA A 318 -9.69 22.19 -17.25
CA ALA A 318 -10.36 23.38 -17.77
C ALA A 318 -11.87 23.40 -17.42
N ASP A 319 -12.16 23.29 -16.11
CA ASP A 319 -13.50 23.37 -15.54
C ASP A 319 -14.53 22.34 -16.06
N GLY A 320 -14.08 21.15 -16.45
CA GLY A 320 -14.98 20.08 -16.89
C GLY A 320 -15.00 19.86 -18.39
N TYR A 321 -14.21 20.62 -19.15
CA TYR A 321 -14.06 20.44 -20.59
C TYR A 321 -13.50 19.07 -20.96
N HIS A 322 -12.56 18.56 -20.16
CA HIS A 322 -11.98 17.24 -20.35
C HIS A 322 -11.87 16.49 -19.02
N SER A 323 -12.09 15.18 -19.08
CA SER A 323 -12.20 14.33 -17.89
C SER A 323 -11.41 13.04 -18.04
N MET A 324 -10.66 12.70 -17.00
CA MET A 324 -9.76 11.54 -16.99
C MET A 324 -9.72 10.89 -15.62
N LEU A 325 -9.06 9.73 -15.53
CA LEU A 325 -8.68 9.11 -14.28
C LEU A 325 -7.17 9.22 -14.06
N LEU A 326 -6.78 9.43 -12.81
CA LEU A 326 -5.41 9.38 -12.35
C LEU A 326 -5.30 8.30 -11.27
N THR A 327 -4.51 7.28 -11.56
CA THR A 327 -4.18 6.21 -10.62
C THR A 327 -2.78 6.45 -10.08
N VAL A 328 -2.63 6.45 -8.75
CA VAL A 328 -1.32 6.41 -8.10
C VAL A 328 -1.08 4.99 -7.61
N ASN A 329 -0.13 4.31 -8.22
CA ASN A 329 0.38 3.05 -7.71
C ASN A 329 1.33 3.35 -6.54
N ASN A 330 0.85 3.09 -5.33
CA ASN A 330 1.57 3.26 -4.08
C ASN A 330 1.83 1.91 -3.39
N ILE A 331 1.99 0.83 -4.18
CA ILE A 331 2.44 -0.48 -3.66
C ILE A 331 3.81 -0.34 -2.98
N ASN A 332 4.70 0.47 -3.57
CA ASN A 332 5.94 0.91 -2.95
C ASN A 332 5.86 2.40 -2.63
N PRO A 333 5.63 2.79 -1.36
CA PRO A 333 5.52 4.19 -0.98
C PRO A 333 6.73 5.06 -1.31
N CYS A 334 7.94 4.48 -1.41
CA CYS A 334 9.16 5.20 -1.77
C CYS A 334 9.28 5.47 -3.28
N LYS A 335 8.62 4.66 -4.12
CA LYS A 335 8.64 4.79 -5.58
C LYS A 335 7.22 4.71 -6.12
N LYS A 336 6.54 5.85 -6.06
CA LYS A 336 5.20 6.03 -6.61
C LYS A 336 5.25 6.09 -8.14
N ILE A 337 4.29 5.44 -8.78
CA ILE A 337 4.05 5.58 -10.23
C ILE A 337 2.70 6.28 -10.39
N TYR A 338 2.67 7.32 -11.20
CA TYR A 338 1.45 8.04 -11.54
C TYR A 338 0.98 7.59 -12.91
N ILE A 339 -0.30 7.30 -13.04
CA ILE A 339 -0.86 6.72 -14.25
C ILE A 339 -2.05 7.56 -14.66
N LEU A 340 -1.95 8.19 -15.82
CA LEU A 340 -3.03 8.97 -16.39
C LEU A 340 -3.75 8.16 -17.45
N SER A 341 -5.06 8.04 -17.30
CA SER A 341 -5.91 7.19 -18.12
C SER A 341 -7.05 7.99 -18.72
N ASP A 342 -7.15 7.91 -20.05
CA ASP A 342 -8.10 8.66 -20.87
C ASP A 342 -8.32 7.91 -22.20
N GLN A 343 -9.36 8.23 -22.98
CA GLN A 343 -9.60 7.56 -24.26
C GLN A 343 -8.56 7.89 -25.33
N VAL A 344 -7.78 8.98 -25.28
CA VAL A 344 -7.05 9.43 -26.47
C VAL A 344 -5.81 8.54 -26.81
N PRO A 345 -5.79 7.85 -27.98
CA PRO A 345 -4.73 6.91 -28.35
C PRO A 345 -3.37 7.56 -28.57
N ASN A 346 -3.35 8.82 -29.00
CA ASN A 346 -2.08 9.49 -29.29
C ASN A 346 -1.41 10.07 -28.03
N TYR A 347 -2.10 10.06 -26.89
CA TYR A 347 -1.62 10.70 -25.67
C TYR A 347 -1.45 9.71 -24.52
N THR A 348 -2.53 9.04 -24.11
CA THR A 348 -2.52 8.13 -22.97
C THR A 348 -2.55 6.67 -23.41
N LYS A 349 -3.10 6.36 -24.59
CA LYS A 349 -3.39 4.98 -25.03
C LYS A 349 -4.22 4.22 -23.99
N GLY A 350 -5.08 4.93 -23.25
CA GLY A 350 -5.83 4.35 -22.13
C GLY A 350 -5.05 4.25 -20.83
N TRP A 351 -3.72 4.27 -20.86
CA TRP A 351 -2.88 4.00 -19.69
C TRP A 351 -1.45 4.52 -19.89
N LYS A 352 -1.17 5.74 -19.41
CA LYS A 352 0.18 6.32 -19.50
C LYS A 352 0.80 6.52 -18.14
N GLU A 353 1.96 5.91 -17.95
CA GLU A 353 2.71 5.93 -16.70
C GLU A 353 3.73 7.07 -16.68
N TYR A 354 3.96 7.60 -15.49
CA TYR A 354 4.95 8.60 -15.15
C TYR A 354 5.62 8.16 -13.85
N ASP A 355 6.93 7.93 -13.90
CA ASP A 355 7.75 7.64 -12.70
C ASP A 355 8.05 8.91 -11.89
N ASN A 356 7.79 10.08 -12.48
CA ASN A 356 8.07 11.39 -11.91
C ASN A 356 6.80 12.25 -11.86
N GLY A 357 6.43 12.73 -10.67
CA GLY A 357 5.27 13.60 -10.48
C GLY A 357 5.38 14.95 -11.19
N GLN A 358 6.59 15.42 -11.49
CA GLN A 358 6.79 16.66 -12.26
C GLN A 358 6.35 16.49 -13.72
N GLU A 359 6.62 15.34 -14.33
CA GLU A 359 6.19 15.09 -15.72
C GLU A 359 4.66 15.06 -15.84
N LEU A 360 3.98 14.54 -14.82
CA LEU A 360 2.52 14.62 -14.71
C LEU A 360 2.03 16.08 -14.65
N ASN A 361 2.65 16.92 -13.80
CA ASN A 361 2.31 18.34 -13.70
C ASN A 361 2.50 19.06 -15.04
N ASP A 362 3.63 18.83 -15.70
CA ASP A 362 3.98 19.47 -16.97
C ASP A 362 2.99 19.07 -18.07
N TRP A 363 2.61 17.79 -18.10
CA TRP A 363 1.62 17.29 -19.04
C TRP A 363 0.25 17.91 -18.84
N ILE A 364 -0.25 17.95 -17.59
CA ILE A 364 -1.57 18.54 -17.29
C ILE A 364 -1.53 20.05 -17.57
N THR A 365 -0.42 20.72 -17.26
CA THR A 365 -0.24 22.14 -17.59
C THR A 365 -0.29 22.40 -19.08
N LYS A 366 0.42 21.60 -19.88
CA LYS A 366 0.41 21.68 -21.35
C LYS A 366 -1.01 21.51 -21.90
N LEU A 367 -1.75 20.52 -21.41
CA LEU A 367 -3.09 20.25 -21.90
C LEU A 367 -4.07 21.37 -21.53
N THR A 368 -4.00 21.90 -20.31
CA THR A 368 -4.78 23.06 -19.88
C THR A 368 -4.51 24.29 -20.75
N LYS A 369 -3.23 24.56 -21.07
CA LYS A 369 -2.83 25.65 -21.98
C LYS A 369 -3.46 25.51 -23.36
N GLN A 370 -3.43 24.30 -23.91
CA GLN A 370 -4.00 24.01 -25.22
C GLN A 370 -5.49 24.34 -25.24
N TYR A 371 -6.26 23.80 -24.29
CA TYR A 371 -7.71 24.04 -24.24
C TYR A 371 -8.09 25.49 -24.03
N HIS A 372 -7.33 26.24 -23.22
CA HIS A 372 -7.56 27.68 -22.99
C HIS A 372 -7.13 28.54 -24.19
N THR A 373 -6.24 28.05 -25.06
CA THR A 373 -5.86 28.75 -26.29
C THR A 373 -6.94 28.59 -27.35
N GLU A 374 -7.54 27.40 -27.41
CA GLU A 374 -8.61 27.07 -28.35
C GLU A 374 -9.98 27.61 -27.92
N ASN A 375 -10.21 27.78 -26.61
CA ASN A 375 -11.49 28.20 -26.05
C ASN A 375 -11.28 29.19 -24.89
N ASP A 376 -12.10 30.22 -24.78
CA ASP A 376 -12.06 31.17 -23.64
C ASP A 376 -12.79 30.56 -22.42
N ILE A 377 -12.15 29.55 -21.79
CA ILE A 377 -12.71 28.73 -20.71
C ILE A 377 -11.85 28.82 -19.46
N TYR A 378 -12.47 28.70 -18.27
CA TYR A 378 -11.73 28.72 -17.01
C TYR A 378 -10.66 27.61 -16.95
N SER A 379 -9.42 27.96 -16.63
CA SER A 379 -8.27 27.05 -16.66
C SER A 379 -8.14 26.09 -15.48
N GLY A 380 -9.05 26.12 -14.49
CA GLY A 380 -8.88 25.31 -13.27
C GLY A 380 -8.85 23.81 -13.54
N THR A 381 -7.95 23.10 -12.85
CA THR A 381 -7.93 21.63 -12.82
C THR A 381 -8.49 21.13 -11.49
N THR A 382 -9.66 20.50 -11.51
CA THR A 382 -10.29 19.91 -10.32
C THR A 382 -9.94 18.42 -10.22
N ILE A 383 -9.57 17.98 -9.02
CA ILE A 383 -9.16 16.61 -8.70
C ILE A 383 -10.02 16.12 -7.54
N TRP A 384 -10.47 14.87 -7.58
CA TRP A 384 -11.20 14.26 -6.46
C TRP A 384 -10.75 12.84 -6.22
N LYS A 385 -10.49 12.50 -4.95
CA LYS A 385 -10.04 11.17 -4.52
C LYS A 385 -11.25 10.27 -4.31
N LEU A 386 -11.23 9.10 -4.94
CA LEU A 386 -12.28 8.11 -4.83
C LEU A 386 -12.13 7.22 -3.58
N GLN A 387 -13.25 6.72 -3.08
CA GLN A 387 -13.33 5.73 -2.01
C GLN A 387 -14.51 4.77 -2.17
N ARG A 388 -14.44 3.63 -1.48
CA ARG A 388 -15.47 2.58 -1.35
C ARG A 388 -16.51 2.91 -0.29
#